data_AF-A0A0Q6RX32-F1
#
_entry.id   AF-A0A0Q6RX32-F1
#
_cell.length_a   1.000
_cell.length_b   1.000
_cell.length_c   1.000
_cell.angle_alpha   90.00
_cell.angle_beta   90.00
_cell.angle_gamma   90.00
#
_symmetry.space_group_name_H-M   'P 1'
#
loop_
_entity.id
_entity.type
_entity.pdbx_description
1 polymer ?
#
loop_
_entity_poly.entity_id
_entity_poly.type
_entity_poly.pdbx_seq_one_letter_code
_entity_poly.pdbx_strand_id
1 'polypeptide(L)'
;MINQPKFPASHEDRHLLCQEEVDGPLQDILDQATTHGWGTIETISAMEEVLKNMRIAYAEDPDPAEDPPTRDSGDANDFGAFPSADRLVNAYVRERGKS
;
A
#
# COMPACT_ATOMS: atom_id res chain seq x y z
N MET A 1 -16.35 -0.67 17.40
CA MET A 1 -15.08 -0.16 17.98
C MET A 1 -14.16 -1.34 18.19
N ILE A 2 -12.93 -1.31 17.65
CA ILE A 2 -11.97 -2.42 17.70
C ILE A 2 -11.10 -2.27 18.95
N ASN A 3 -11.02 -3.31 19.78
CA ASN A 3 -10.18 -3.30 20.99
C ASN A 3 -8.72 -3.68 20.70
N GLN A 4 -7.84 -3.36 21.66
CA GLN A 4 -6.44 -3.78 21.58
C GLN A 4 -6.31 -5.31 21.64
N PRO A 5 -5.33 -5.90 20.92
CA PRO A 5 -5.09 -7.34 20.98
C PRO A 5 -4.82 -7.80 22.41
N LYS A 6 -5.62 -8.74 22.91
CA LYS A 6 -5.43 -9.35 24.25
C LYS A 6 -4.26 -10.33 24.29
N PHE A 7 -3.90 -10.90 23.15
CA PHE A 7 -2.84 -11.88 23.02
C PHE A 7 -1.59 -11.33 22.32
N PRO A 8 -0.38 -11.83 22.67
CA PRO A 8 0.85 -11.49 21.96
C PRO A 8 0.82 -11.98 20.52
N ALA A 9 1.64 -11.36 19.66
CA ALA A 9 1.69 -11.65 18.22
C ALA A 9 1.85 -13.15 17.87
N SER A 10 2.52 -13.92 18.73
CA SER A 10 2.79 -15.35 18.55
C SER A 10 1.68 -16.29 19.00
N HIS A 11 0.59 -15.78 19.61
CA HIS A 11 -0.48 -16.62 20.12
C HIS A 11 -1.35 -17.16 18.97
N GLU A 12 -1.63 -18.46 18.99
CA GLU A 12 -2.39 -19.13 17.93
C GLU A 12 -3.78 -18.50 17.74
N ASP A 13 -4.52 -18.23 18.81
CA ASP A 13 -5.87 -17.63 18.72
C ASP A 13 -5.91 -16.12 18.43
N ARG A 14 -4.76 -15.44 18.28
CA ARG A 14 -4.76 -13.98 18.05
C ARG A 14 -5.50 -13.61 16.76
N HIS A 15 -5.45 -14.47 15.75
CA HIS A 15 -6.16 -14.25 14.49
C HIS A 15 -7.68 -14.37 14.66
N LEU A 16 -8.17 -15.29 15.51
CA LEU A 16 -9.60 -15.44 15.81
C LEU A 16 -10.13 -14.21 16.55
N LEU A 17 -9.41 -13.73 17.57
CA LEU A 17 -9.77 -12.48 18.25
C LEU A 17 -9.80 -11.29 17.29
N CYS A 18 -8.84 -11.22 16.36
CA CYS A 18 -8.84 -10.15 15.37
C CYS A 18 -10.07 -10.21 14.47
N GLN A 19 -10.53 -11.40 14.09
CA GLN A 19 -11.75 -11.60 13.31
C GLN A 19 -12.99 -11.15 14.08
N GLU A 20 -13.12 -11.55 15.35
CA GLU A 20 -14.25 -11.15 16.20
C GLU A 20 -14.35 -9.63 16.37
N GLU A 21 -13.21 -8.96 16.55
CA GLU A 21 -13.19 -7.51 16.75
C GLU A 21 -13.51 -6.73 15.47
N VAL A 22 -13.18 -7.26 14.28
CA VAL A 22 -13.51 -6.60 12.99
C VAL A 22 -14.92 -6.94 12.50
N ASP A 23 -15.51 -8.07 12.90
CA ASP A 23 -16.83 -8.50 12.45
C ASP A 23 -17.92 -7.44 12.71
N GLY A 24 -18.00 -6.91 13.94
CA GLY A 24 -18.97 -5.86 14.29
C GLY A 24 -18.87 -4.61 13.39
N PRO A 25 -17.69 -3.97 13.29
CA PRO A 25 -17.49 -2.85 12.36
C PRO A 25 -17.83 -3.15 10.89
N LEU A 26 -17.59 -4.37 10.41
CA LEU A 26 -17.96 -4.75 9.04
C LEU A 26 -19.47 -4.88 8.86
N GLN A 27 -20.18 -5.39 9.87
CA GLN A 27 -21.64 -5.41 9.89
C GLN A 27 -22.22 -3.99 9.86
N ASP A 28 -21.64 -3.05 10.62
CA ASP A 28 -22.06 -1.64 10.59
C ASP A 28 -21.93 -1.01 9.20
N ILE A 29 -20.90 -1.40 8.42
CA ILE A 29 -20.72 -0.95 7.03
C ILE A 29 -21.79 -1.55 6.12
N LEU A 30 -22.11 -2.83 6.29
CA LEU A 30 -23.17 -3.50 5.53
C LEU A 30 -24.54 -2.88 5.82
N ASP A 31 -24.85 -2.61 7.09
CA ASP A 31 -26.10 -1.97 7.50
C ASP A 31 -26.22 -0.55 6.93
N GLN A 32 -25.12 0.21 6.92
CA GLN A 32 -25.08 1.51 6.27
C GLN A 32 -25.31 1.40 4.76
N ALA A 33 -24.62 0.50 4.07
CA ALA A 33 -24.76 0.35 2.63
C ALA A 33 -26.19 -0.05 2.24
N THR A 34 -26.79 -0.99 2.95
CA THR A 34 -28.18 -1.42 2.73
C THR A 34 -29.18 -0.31 3.04
N THR A 35 -28.95 0.50 4.09
CA THR A 35 -29.76 1.70 4.38
C THR A 35 -29.73 2.72 3.22
N HIS A 36 -28.61 2.79 2.51
CA HIS A 36 -28.45 3.65 1.32
C HIS A 36 -28.92 2.99 0.01
N GLY A 37 -29.53 1.79 0.09
CA GLY A 37 -30.15 1.10 -1.04
C GLY A 37 -29.22 0.16 -1.81
N TRP A 38 -28.00 -0.08 -1.35
CA TRP A 38 -27.10 -1.07 -1.95
C TRP A 38 -27.49 -2.50 -1.56
N GLY A 39 -27.25 -3.45 -2.47
CA GLY A 39 -27.48 -4.85 -2.15
C GLY A 39 -26.45 -5.39 -1.15
N THR A 40 -26.85 -6.31 -0.27
CA THR A 40 -25.91 -6.93 0.69
C THR A 40 -24.78 -7.67 -0.02
N ILE A 41 -25.10 -8.51 -1.01
CA ILE A 41 -24.09 -9.26 -1.77
C ILE A 41 -23.20 -8.33 -2.60
N GLU A 42 -23.80 -7.30 -3.21
CA GLU A 42 -23.07 -6.27 -3.94
C GLU A 42 -22.06 -5.56 -3.03
N THR A 43 -22.48 -5.19 -1.81
CA THR A 43 -21.62 -4.53 -0.83
C THR A 43 -20.49 -5.47 -0.37
N ILE A 44 -20.78 -6.74 -0.10
CA ILE A 44 -19.75 -7.73 0.27
C ILE A 44 -18.72 -7.87 -0.86
N SER A 45 -19.15 -8.01 -2.11
CA SER A 45 -18.23 -8.11 -3.25
C SER A 45 -17.38 -6.85 -3.43
N ALA A 46 -17.96 -5.66 -3.22
CA ALA A 46 -17.19 -4.42 -3.25
C ALA A 46 -16.15 -4.36 -2.12
N MET A 47 -16.51 -4.81 -0.92
CA MET A 47 -15.60 -4.86 0.23
C MET A 47 -14.42 -5.80 -0.01
N GLU A 48 -14.64 -6.98 -0.62
CA GLU A 48 -13.58 -7.94 -0.95
C GLU A 48 -12.53 -7.33 -1.90
N GLU A 49 -12.96 -6.63 -2.95
CA GLU A 49 -12.05 -5.96 -3.88
C GLU A 49 -11.28 -4.81 -3.23
N VAL A 50 -11.93 -4.01 -2.37
CA VAL A 50 -11.25 -2.95 -1.61
C VAL A 50 -10.19 -3.54 -0.67
N LEU A 51 -10.53 -4.59 0.10
CA LEU A 51 -9.59 -5.24 1.02
C LEU A 51 -8.39 -5.88 0.29
N LYS A 52 -8.63 -6.47 -0.88
CA LYS A 52 -7.58 -7.00 -1.74
C LYS A 52 -6.63 -5.91 -2.21
N ASN A 53 -7.15 -4.77 -2.66
CA ASN A 53 -6.33 -3.64 -3.08
C ASN A 53 -5.53 -3.05 -1.92
N MET A 54 -6.15 -2.92 -0.74
CA MET A 54 -5.43 -2.50 0.48
C MET A 54 -4.29 -3.47 0.81
N ARG A 55 -4.52 -4.78 0.75
CA ARG A 55 -3.48 -5.77 1.02
C ARG A 55 -2.29 -5.64 0.07
N ILE A 56 -2.53 -5.34 -1.21
CA ILE A 56 -1.45 -5.08 -2.17
C ILE A 56 -0.68 -3.83 -1.76
N ALA A 57 -1.38 -2.72 -1.50
CA ALA A 57 -0.75 -1.47 -1.10
C ALA A 57 0.10 -1.61 0.18
N TYR A 58 -0.44 -2.24 1.23
CA TYR A 58 0.29 -2.46 2.49
C TYR A 58 1.39 -3.54 2.39
N ALA A 59 1.38 -4.39 1.36
CA ALA A 59 2.49 -5.30 1.10
C ALA A 59 3.65 -4.59 0.38
N GLU A 60 3.35 -3.58 -0.43
CA GLU A 60 4.34 -2.73 -1.10
C GLU A 60 4.95 -1.71 -0.14
N ASP A 61 4.14 -1.14 0.76
CA ASP A 61 4.58 -0.27 1.83
C ASP A 61 3.89 -0.66 3.16
N PRO A 62 4.61 -1.30 4.10
CA PRO A 62 4.05 -1.76 5.36
C PRO A 62 3.61 -0.63 6.30
N ASP A 63 3.97 0.63 6.04
CA ASP A 63 3.47 1.79 6.79
C ASP A 63 3.38 3.09 5.96
N PRO A 64 2.36 3.23 5.08
CA PRO A 64 2.16 4.40 4.24
C PRO A 64 1.85 5.69 5.04
N ALA A 65 1.55 5.56 6.34
CA ALA A 65 1.23 6.68 7.21
C ALA A 65 2.48 7.29 7.87
N GLU A 66 3.60 6.56 7.91
CA GLU A 66 4.91 7.04 8.37
C GLU A 66 5.77 7.62 7.24
N ASP A 67 5.32 7.54 5.99
CA ASP A 67 6.02 8.16 4.88
C ASP A 67 6.06 9.68 5.14
N PRO A 68 7.24 10.26 5.46
CA PRO A 68 7.33 11.71 5.62
C PRO A 68 6.80 12.30 4.32
N PRO A 69 6.01 13.41 4.35
CA PRO A 69 5.55 14.03 3.12
C PRO A 69 6.80 14.19 2.28
N THR A 70 6.87 13.42 1.19
CA THR A 70 7.97 13.53 0.24
C THR A 70 8.01 15.01 -0.01
N ARG A 71 9.18 15.63 0.23
CA ARG A 71 9.37 17.01 -0.16
C ARG A 71 9.13 16.98 -1.66
N ASP A 72 7.90 17.29 -2.04
CA ASP A 72 7.51 17.57 -3.39
C ASP A 72 8.39 18.76 -3.76
N SER A 73 9.54 18.45 -4.34
CA SER A 73 10.42 19.44 -4.93
C SER A 73 9.72 20.09 -6.12
N GLY A 74 8.54 19.61 -6.53
CA GLY A 74 7.70 20.18 -7.58
C GLY A 74 8.35 20.07 -8.96
N ASP A 75 9.50 19.41 -9.07
CA ASP A 75 10.27 19.37 -10.30
C ASP A 75 10.20 17.98 -10.90
N ALA A 76 9.23 17.79 -11.80
CA ALA A 76 9.07 16.60 -12.62
C ALA A 76 10.28 16.31 -13.54
N ASN A 77 11.34 17.13 -13.49
CA ASN A 77 12.56 16.97 -14.28
C ASN A 77 13.82 16.62 -13.45
N ASP A 78 13.73 16.37 -12.14
CA ASP A 78 14.89 15.93 -11.35
C ASP A 78 15.18 14.42 -11.54
N PHE A 79 15.55 14.05 -12.77
CA PHE A 79 16.03 12.71 -13.13
C PHE A 79 17.47 12.42 -12.65
N GLY A 80 18.01 13.24 -11.73
CA GLY A 80 19.43 13.29 -11.42
C GLY A 80 20.25 13.88 -12.57
N ALA A 81 21.48 14.30 -12.27
CA ALA A 81 22.38 14.89 -13.25
C ALA A 81 22.75 13.86 -14.34
N PHE A 82 22.08 13.91 -15.48
CA PHE A 82 22.47 13.14 -16.66
C PHE A 82 23.96 13.39 -16.96
N PRO A 83 24.77 12.34 -17.15
CA PRO A 83 26.17 12.52 -17.49
C PRO A 83 26.28 13.34 -18.78
N SER A 84 27.19 14.32 -18.78
CA SER A 84 27.40 15.18 -19.95
C SER A 84 27.76 14.34 -21.18
N ALA A 85 27.43 14.86 -22.37
CA ALA A 85 27.75 14.21 -23.63
C ALA A 85 29.25 13.86 -23.74
N ASP A 86 30.13 14.72 -23.24
CA ASP A 86 31.57 14.46 -23.19
C ASP A 86 31.93 13.23 -22.35
N ARG A 87 31.20 12.98 -21.26
CA ARG A 87 31.44 11.83 -20.39
C ARG A 87 31.05 10.52 -21.08
N LEU A 88 29.97 10.54 -21.87
CA LEU A 88 29.51 9.40 -22.66
C LEU A 88 30.45 9.12 -23.85
N VAL A 89 30.89 10.16 -24.56
CA VAL A 89 31.83 10.02 -25.68
C VAL A 89 33.17 9.46 -25.22
N ASN A 90 33.70 9.97 -24.10
CA ASN A 90 34.96 9.46 -23.54
C ASN A 90 34.87 8.01 -23.06
N ALA A 91 33.73 7.59 -22.50
CA ALA A 91 33.50 6.20 -22.14
C ALA A 91 33.55 5.27 -23.37
N TYR A 92 32.88 5.66 -24.46
CA TYR A 92 32.84 4.89 -25.71
C TYR A 92 34.21 4.74 -26.37
N VAL A 93 34.98 5.83 -26.44
CA VAL A 93 36.33 5.81 -27.02
C VAL A 93 37.27 4.92 -26.21
N ARG A 94 37.14 4.92 -24.88
CA ARG A 94 37.96 4.09 -23.98
C ARG A 94 37.67 2.59 -24.11
N GLU A 95 36.45 2.24 -24.48
CA GLU A 95 36.01 0.86 -24.71
C GLU A 95 36.51 0.32 -26.06
N ARG A 96 36.54 1.18 -27.10
CA ARG A 96 37.04 0.85 -28.45
C ARG A 96 38.56 0.82 -28.57
N GLY A 97 39.29 1.47 -27.66
CA GLY A 97 40.76 1.53 -27.65
C GLY A 97 41.49 0.36 -26.99
N LYS A 98 40.78 -0.71 -26.60
CA LYS A 98 41.35 -1.91 -25.96
C LYS A 98 41.51 -3.11 -26.92
N SER A 99 41.81 -2.88 -28.20
CA SER A 99 42.20 -3.93 -29.15
C SER A 99 43.65 -3.78 -29.58
#